data_AF-A0A078GGS3-F1
#
_entry.id   AF-A0A078GGS3-F1
#
_cell.length_a   1.000
_cell.length_b   1.000
_cell.length_c   1.000
_cell.angle_alpha   90.00
_cell.angle_beta   90.00
_cell.angle_gamma   90.00
#
_symmetry.space_group_name_H-M   'P 1'
#
loop_
_entity.id
_entity.type
_entity.pdbx_description
1 polymer ?
#
loop_
_entity_poly.entity_id
_entity_poly.type
_entity_poly.pdbx_seq_one_letter_code
_entity_poly.pdbx_strand_id
1 'polypeptide(L)'
;MKKLFCKIMYNLIYAVFDNFFKKLNRALNLLGKGGFSEVYKAYDLVNHRYVACKLHGLNAQWSEEKKQSYIRHAMREYDIHKDLVHHHIVRLWDIFRIDLDTFCTVLEYCSGKPNILSW
;
A
#
# COMPACT_ATOMS: atom_id res chain seq x y z
N MET A 1 -18.16 -1.69 20.64
CA MET A 1 -17.24 -0.53 20.77
C MET A 1 -15.95 -0.59 19.92
N LYS A 2 -15.73 -1.58 19.04
CA LYS A 2 -14.52 -1.63 18.17
C LYS A 2 -14.69 -1.05 16.75
N LYS A 3 -15.91 -0.68 16.33
CA LYS A 3 -16.20 -0.22 14.95
C LYS A 3 -16.03 1.31 14.72
N LEU A 4 -16.05 2.12 15.78
CA LEU A 4 -16.01 3.59 15.64
C LEU A 4 -14.56 4.14 15.62
N PHE A 5 -13.61 3.44 16.24
CA PHE A 5 -12.19 3.82 16.26
C PHE A 5 -11.50 3.62 14.90
N CYS A 6 -11.91 2.62 14.09
CA CYS A 6 -11.46 2.50 12.69
C CYS A 6 -11.73 3.80 11.92
N LYS A 7 -12.94 4.36 11.99
CA LYS A 7 -13.36 5.39 11.03
C LYS A 7 -12.60 6.71 11.15
N ILE A 8 -12.06 7.04 12.33
CA ILE A 8 -11.28 8.28 12.54
C ILE A 8 -9.81 8.09 12.15
N MET A 9 -9.24 6.89 12.35
CA MET A 9 -7.86 6.58 11.95
C MET A 9 -7.73 6.34 10.43
N TYR A 10 -8.78 5.76 9.81
CA TYR A 10 -8.88 5.54 8.37
C TYR A 10 -8.91 6.84 7.57
N ASN A 11 -9.38 7.94 8.15
CA ASN A 11 -9.52 9.21 7.41
C ASN A 11 -8.21 9.96 7.19
N LEU A 12 -7.19 9.83 8.06
CA LEU A 12 -5.99 10.66 7.90
C LEU A 12 -5.01 10.08 6.86
N ILE A 13 -4.77 8.76 6.87
CA ILE A 13 -3.92 8.13 5.83
C ILE A 13 -4.60 8.24 4.46
N TYR A 14 -5.92 8.08 4.35
CA TYR A 14 -6.66 8.33 3.10
C TYR A 14 -6.62 9.79 2.68
N ALA A 15 -6.94 10.74 3.57
CA ALA A 15 -6.96 12.16 3.21
C ALA A 15 -5.55 12.66 2.85
N VAL A 16 -4.50 12.09 3.45
CA VAL A 16 -3.12 12.33 3.04
C VAL A 16 -2.84 11.63 1.73
N PHE A 17 -3.23 10.38 1.47
CA PHE A 17 -3.06 9.80 0.14
C PHE A 17 -3.76 10.63 -0.96
N ASP A 18 -5.00 11.01 -0.75
CA ASP A 18 -5.75 11.78 -1.74
C ASP A 18 -5.14 13.18 -1.96
N ASN A 19 -4.77 13.91 -0.89
CA ASN A 19 -4.19 15.24 -1.02
C ASN A 19 -2.69 15.23 -1.35
N PHE A 20 -1.92 14.24 -0.90
CA PHE A 20 -0.46 14.15 -1.04
C PHE A 20 -0.10 13.51 -2.37
N PHE A 21 -0.83 12.48 -2.84
CA PHE A 21 -0.56 11.88 -4.16
C PHE A 21 -1.09 12.73 -5.32
N LYS A 22 -2.15 13.52 -5.12
CA LYS A 22 -2.62 14.50 -6.12
C LYS A 22 -1.72 15.74 -6.19
N LYS A 23 -1.04 16.12 -5.10
CA LYS A 23 -0.24 17.35 -5.01
C LYS A 23 1.27 17.13 -5.17
N LEU A 24 1.78 15.92 -4.91
CA LEU A 24 3.19 15.58 -5.04
C LEU A 24 3.44 14.91 -6.38
N ASN A 25 4.44 15.41 -7.11
CA ASN A 25 4.80 14.94 -8.44
C ASN A 25 5.15 13.44 -8.40
N ARG A 26 4.31 12.57 -9.02
CA ARG A 26 4.47 11.10 -9.04
C ARG A 26 5.89 10.64 -9.37
N ALA A 27 6.65 11.42 -10.14
CA ALA A 27 8.03 11.11 -10.52
C ALA A 27 9.06 11.23 -9.38
N LEU A 28 8.83 12.07 -8.36
CA LEU A 28 9.84 12.41 -7.35
C LEU A 28 9.96 11.38 -6.21
N ASN A 29 8.95 10.53 -6.02
CA ASN A 29 8.90 9.60 -4.88
C ASN A 29 8.72 8.13 -5.30
N LEU A 30 8.85 7.84 -6.59
CA LEU A 30 8.80 6.49 -7.10
C LEU A 30 10.04 5.72 -6.63
N LEU A 31 9.82 4.66 -5.85
CA LEU A 31 10.87 3.75 -5.37
C LEU A 31 11.09 2.59 -6.34
N GLY A 32 10.05 2.16 -7.06
CA GLY A 32 10.16 1.10 -8.06
C GLY A 32 8.85 0.85 -8.82
N LYS A 33 8.96 0.24 -10.01
CA LYS A 33 7.83 -0.26 -10.80
C LYS A 33 7.97 -1.74 -11.13
N GLY A 34 6.90 -2.50 -10.91
CA GLY A 34 6.78 -3.91 -11.24
C GLY A 34 5.72 -4.11 -12.31
N GLY A 35 5.44 -5.36 -12.67
CA GLY A 35 4.48 -5.66 -13.74
C GLY A 35 3.05 -5.13 -13.48
N PHE A 36 2.63 -5.11 -12.21
CA PHE A 36 1.27 -4.72 -11.81
C PHE A 36 1.24 -3.80 -10.58
N SER A 37 2.40 -3.29 -10.17
CA SER A 37 2.48 -2.42 -9.00
C SER A 37 3.54 -1.34 -9.14
N GLU A 38 3.31 -0.25 -8.43
CA GLU A 38 4.22 0.87 -8.30
C GLU A 38 4.41 1.15 -6.81
N VAL A 39 5.67 1.34 -6.39
CA VAL A 39 6.01 1.57 -4.99
C VAL A 39 6.46 3.01 -4.83
N TYR A 40 5.87 3.73 -3.87
CA TYR A 40 6.14 5.13 -3.63
C TYR A 40 6.56 5.37 -2.19
N LYS A 41 7.45 6.34 -1.97
CA LYS A 41 7.73 6.87 -0.63
C LYS A 41 6.62 7.82 -0.22
N ALA A 42 6.07 7.63 0.98
CA ALA A 42 5.12 8.55 1.60
C ALA A 42 5.49 8.81 3.06
N TYR A 43 4.83 9.78 3.67
CA TYR A 43 5.00 10.11 5.08
C TYR A 43 3.65 9.96 5.81
N ASP A 44 3.62 9.09 6.81
CA ASP A 44 2.49 8.82 7.68
C ASP A 44 2.41 9.95 8.73
N LEU A 45 1.39 10.80 8.63
CA LEU A 45 1.18 11.93 9.54
C LEU A 45 0.65 11.52 10.92
N VAL A 46 0.10 10.30 11.07
CA VAL A 46 -0.42 9.81 12.36
C VAL A 46 0.71 9.25 13.20
N ASN A 47 1.57 8.43 12.58
CA ASN A 47 2.69 7.78 13.28
C ASN A 47 4.03 8.48 13.05
N HIS A 48 4.04 9.62 12.34
CA HIS A 48 5.21 10.48 12.08
C HIS A 48 6.42 9.74 11.49
N ARG A 49 6.20 8.88 10.49
CA ARG A 49 7.24 8.03 9.88
C ARG A 49 7.15 7.98 8.37
N TYR A 50 8.27 7.71 7.71
CA TYR A 50 8.25 7.36 6.29
C TYR A 50 7.74 5.93 6.11
N VAL A 51 6.98 5.71 5.04
CA VAL A 51 6.42 4.41 4.65
C VAL A 51 6.62 4.19 3.15
N ALA A 52 6.64 2.91 2.75
CA ALA A 52 6.55 2.53 1.34
C ALA A 52 5.11 2.15 1.01
N CYS A 53 4.60 2.69 -0.08
CA CYS A 53 3.24 2.56 -0.53
C CYS A 53 3.20 1.81 -1.85
N LYS A 54 2.84 0.53 -1.79
CA LYS A 54 2.74 -0.33 -2.96
C LYS A 54 1.32 -0.28 -3.51
N LEU A 55 1.16 0.42 -4.62
CA LEU A 55 -0.11 0.51 -5.34
C LEU A 55 -0.22 -0.68 -6.27
N HIS A 56 -1.31 -1.42 -6.16
CA HIS A 56 -1.65 -2.55 -7.00
C HIS A 56 -2.76 -2.14 -7.95
N GLY A 57 -2.48 -2.16 -9.25
CA GLY A 57 -3.45 -1.86 -10.29
C GLY A 57 -4.06 -3.14 -10.85
N LEU A 58 -5.38 -3.23 -10.81
CA LEU A 58 -6.18 -4.20 -11.56
C LEU A 58 -6.39 -3.64 -12.96
N ASN A 59 -6.10 -4.44 -13.97
CA ASN A 59 -6.38 -4.04 -15.34
C ASN A 59 -7.89 -4.03 -15.57
N ALA A 60 -8.44 -2.90 -16.05
CA ALA A 60 -9.87 -2.71 -16.23
C ALA A 60 -10.50 -3.68 -17.25
N GLN A 61 -9.71 -4.19 -18.21
CA GLN A 61 -10.12 -5.17 -19.21
C GLN A 61 -10.10 -6.61 -18.68
N TRP A 62 -9.63 -6.86 -17.46
CA TRP A 62 -9.72 -8.20 -16.87
C TRP A 62 -11.17 -8.56 -16.57
N SER A 63 -11.49 -9.85 -16.76
CA SER A 63 -12.76 -10.40 -16.31
C SER A 63 -12.88 -10.28 -14.79
N GLU A 64 -14.12 -10.25 -14.31
CA GLU A 64 -14.39 -10.14 -12.87
C GLU A 64 -13.76 -11.32 -12.11
N GLU A 65 -13.78 -12.53 -12.66
CA GLU A 65 -13.14 -13.70 -12.04
C GLU A 65 -11.63 -13.51 -11.88
N LYS A 66 -10.97 -12.89 -12.86
CA LYS A 66 -9.54 -12.62 -12.80
C LYS A 66 -9.23 -11.51 -11.78
N LYS A 67 -10.04 -10.45 -11.73
CA LYS A 67 -9.93 -9.41 -10.69
C LYS A 67 -10.10 -10.00 -9.29
N GLN A 68 -11.14 -10.81 -9.07
CA GLN A 68 -11.38 -11.49 -7.80
C GLN A 68 -10.24 -12.45 -7.43
N SER A 69 -9.69 -13.18 -8.41
CA SER A 69 -8.54 -14.05 -8.16
C SER A 69 -7.31 -13.26 -7.69
N TYR A 70 -7.03 -12.13 -8.32
CA TYR A 70 -5.93 -11.25 -7.93
C TYR A 70 -6.13 -10.66 -6.53
N ILE A 71 -7.34 -10.19 -6.22
CA ILE A 71 -7.69 -9.68 -4.88
C ILE A 71 -7.50 -10.78 -3.84
N ARG A 72 -7.95 -12.02 -4.10
CA ARG A 72 -7.72 -13.15 -3.19
C ARG A 72 -6.25 -13.43 -2.94
N HIS A 73 -5.40 -13.32 -3.97
CA HIS A 73 -3.96 -13.51 -3.82
C HIS A 73 -3.34 -12.43 -2.93
N ALA A 74 -3.70 -11.16 -3.15
CA ALA A 74 -3.24 -10.05 -2.31
C ALA A 74 -3.70 -10.17 -0.86
N MET A 75 -4.95 -10.60 -0.62
CA MET A 75 -5.47 -10.83 0.73
C MET A 75 -4.74 -11.98 1.45
N ARG A 76 -4.37 -13.05 0.74
CA ARG A 76 -3.56 -14.13 1.32
C ARG A 76 -2.17 -13.64 1.70
N GLU A 77 -1.55 -12.82 0.84
CA GLU A 77 -0.25 -12.21 1.12
C GLU A 77 -0.33 -11.34 2.38
N TYR A 78 -1.36 -10.50 2.49
CA TYR A 78 -1.66 -9.72 3.69
C TYR A 78 -1.83 -10.60 4.93
N ASP A 79 -2.66 -11.65 4.86
CA ASP A 79 -2.97 -12.50 6.02
C ASP A 79 -1.74 -13.23 6.56
N ILE A 80 -0.83 -13.64 5.69
CA ILE A 80 0.44 -14.24 6.08
C ILE A 80 1.36 -13.18 6.68
N HIS A 81 1.38 -11.97 6.11
CA HIS A 81 2.38 -10.95 6.41
C HIS A 81 2.06 -10.07 7.62
N LYS A 82 0.77 -9.81 7.90
CA LYS A 82 0.33 -8.86 8.95
C LYS A 82 0.89 -9.16 10.35
N ASP A 83 1.12 -10.44 10.64
CA ASP A 83 1.61 -10.91 11.94
C ASP A 83 3.13 -11.17 11.96
N LEU A 84 3.83 -11.03 10.81
CA LEU A 84 5.28 -11.21 10.74
C LEU A 84 6.00 -9.97 11.27
N VAL A 85 6.63 -10.13 12.44
CA VAL A 85 7.42 -9.08 13.10
C VAL A 85 8.84 -9.59 13.30
N HIS A 86 9.72 -9.24 12.37
CA HIS A 86 11.11 -9.66 12.44
C HIS A 86 12.01 -8.61 11.79
N HIS A 87 13.20 -8.37 12.34
CA HIS A 87 14.11 -7.31 11.88
C HIS A 87 14.62 -7.50 10.43
N HIS A 88 14.50 -8.70 9.87
CA HIS A 88 14.84 -9.03 8.47
C HIS A 88 13.63 -9.16 7.55
N ILE A 89 12.42 -8.90 8.05
CA ILE A 89 11.19 -8.95 7.26
C ILE A 89 10.60 -7.55 7.28
N VAL A 90 10.41 -6.97 6.09
CA VAL A 90 9.73 -5.68 5.93
C VAL A 90 8.40 -5.72 6.66
N ARG A 91 8.13 -4.76 7.54
CA ARG A 91 6.86 -4.72 8.26
C ARG A 91 5.70 -4.32 7.33
N LEU A 92 4.59 -5.07 7.39
CA LEU A 92 3.29 -4.62 6.86
C LEU A 92 2.56 -3.79 7.91
N TRP A 93 2.14 -2.58 7.54
CA TRP A 93 1.38 -1.70 8.42
C TRP A 93 -0.12 -1.74 8.15
N ASP A 94 -0.54 -1.70 6.89
CA ASP A 94 -1.95 -1.65 6.53
C ASP A 94 -2.22 -2.01 5.06
N ILE A 95 -3.50 -2.23 4.72
CA ILE A 95 -4.00 -2.37 3.35
C ILE A 95 -5.31 -1.60 3.19
N PHE A 96 -5.46 -0.85 2.09
CA PHE A 96 -6.69 -0.13 1.81
C PHE A 96 -6.98 0.02 0.32
N ARG A 97 -8.25 0.19 -0.04
CA ARG A 97 -8.71 0.28 -1.43
C ARG A 97 -8.74 1.73 -1.93
N ILE A 98 -7.94 2.11 -2.91
CA ILE A 98 -7.96 3.49 -3.44
C ILE A 98 -9.22 3.71 -4.29
N ASP A 99 -9.50 2.81 -5.22
CA ASP A 99 -10.66 2.91 -6.13
C ASP A 99 -11.15 1.52 -6.56
N LEU A 100 -12.00 1.45 -7.59
CA LEU A 100 -12.59 0.20 -8.04
C LEU A 100 -11.53 -0.84 -8.47
N ASP A 101 -10.46 -0.37 -9.09
CA ASP A 101 -9.43 -1.18 -9.72
C ASP A 101 -8.05 -1.01 -9.05
N THR A 102 -7.96 -0.30 -7.92
CA THR A 102 -6.67 0.00 -7.27
C THR A 102 -6.76 -0.18 -5.76
N PHE A 103 -5.76 -0.84 -5.18
CA PHE A 103 -5.56 -0.89 -3.74
C PHE A 103 -4.09 -0.64 -3.37
N CYS A 104 -3.84 -0.24 -2.12
CA CYS A 104 -2.53 0.07 -1.60
C CYS A 104 -2.20 -0.81 -0.41
N THR A 105 -0.99 -1.36 -0.41
CA THR A 105 -0.36 -1.97 0.76
C THR A 105 0.64 -0.98 1.34
N VAL A 106 0.54 -0.69 2.63
CA VAL A 106 1.45 0.20 3.37
C VAL A 106 2.48 -0.65 4.08
N LEU A 107 3.73 -0.41 3.75
CA LEU A 107 4.89 -1.16 4.21
C LEU A 107 5.86 -0.23 4.95
N GLU A 108 6.80 -0.82 5.68
CA GLU A 108 7.97 -0.14 6.20
C GLU A 108 8.68 0.68 5.10
N TYR A 109 9.56 1.60 5.45
CA TYR A 109 10.42 2.23 4.45
C TYR A 109 11.88 1.87 4.74
N CYS A 110 12.50 1.13 3.84
CA CYS A 110 13.92 0.81 3.85
C CYS A 110 14.65 1.78 2.93
N SER A 111 15.59 2.52 3.49
CA SER A 111 16.40 3.54 2.79
C SER A 111 17.53 2.98 1.91
N GLY A 112 17.67 1.64 1.83
CA GLY A 112 18.67 0.97 0.98
C GLY A 112 18.32 1.02 -0.51
N LYS A 113 19.25 0.56 -1.38
CA LYS A 113 19.00 0.48 -2.83
C LYS A 113 17.74 -0.35 -3.10
N PRO A 114 16.70 0.22 -3.72
CA PRO A 114 15.45 -0.48 -3.94
C PRO A 114 15.64 -1.50 -5.07
N ASN A 115 15.61 -2.78 -4.74
CA ASN A 115 15.17 -3.79 -5.70
C ASN A 115 13.69 -3.99 -5.44
N ILE A 116 12.86 -4.03 -6.48
CA ILE A 116 11.41 -4.12 -6.25
C ILE A 116 10.96 -5.38 -5.52
N LEU A 117 11.81 -6.40 -5.49
CA LEU A 117 11.60 -7.61 -4.69
C LEU A 117 11.68 -7.37 -3.18
N SER A 118 12.17 -6.21 -2.72
CA SER A 118 12.17 -5.83 -1.31
C SER A 118 10.86 -5.19 -0.86
N TRP A 119 9.87 -5.00 -1.76
CA TRP A 119 8.59 -4.33 -1.48
C TRP A 119 7.39 -5.00 -2.15
#